data_AF-A0A0D0S9V3-F1
#
_entry.id   AF-A0A0D0S9V3-F1
#
_cell.length_a   1.000
_cell.length_b   1.000
_cell.length_c   1.000
_cell.angle_alpha   90.00
_cell.angle_beta   90.00
_cell.angle_gamma   90.00
#
_symmetry.space_group_name_H-M   'P 1'
#
loop_
_entity.id
_entity.type
_entity.pdbx_description
1 polymer ?
#
loop_
_entity_poly.entity_id
_entity_poly.type
_entity_poly.pdbx_seq_one_letter_code
_entity_poly.pdbx_strand_id
1 'polypeptide(L)'
;MAVHGDEGFQRAIHNIQNSPFRTKFERDVAEMQGNLGIGCISDYEPQPLLIQSHLGSFAITTVGKINNQDELLKLVYDKGHTHFQEMSGGQINATELIASLICKKDSIVEGIQYVQEIVDGSMTLVLMTKDAIYGARDRLGRTPLMIGKKEDDSAYCVAFESFSYINLGYRDYKELGPAEIVKVTPDKVEVLSPAREEMKICSFLWVYYGYPTSAYEGINVEAMRYNCGSMLAKRDAGSGVEPDIVAGVPDSGIAHAIGYANESGIPYARPFIKYTPTWPRSFMPTNQAQRNLIAKMKLIPVKALIENKKLLLIDDSIVRGTQLRETTEFLYQSGAKEVHIRPACPPLLYGCKYLNFSRSKSEMDLITRRIIKEREGDHVSKELLDDYATPDSKNYKEMLDEICKIQNFTTLRYHRLDDLEESIGLPSCKLCTYCFNGKE
;
A
#
# COMPACT_ATOMS: atom_id res chain seq x y z
N MET A 1 -16.70 -2.49 11.76
CA MET A 1 -16.39 -1.62 12.91
C MET A 1 -16.89 -2.25 14.20
N ALA A 2 -16.32 -1.87 15.33
CA ALA A 2 -16.76 -2.27 16.66
C ALA A 2 -16.76 -1.05 17.59
N VAL A 3 -17.75 -0.95 18.46
CA VAL A 3 -17.92 0.11 19.46
C VAL A 3 -18.16 -0.54 20.82
N HIS A 4 -17.71 0.10 21.90
CA HIS A 4 -18.04 -0.32 23.26
C HIS A 4 -18.88 0.75 23.96
N GLY A 5 -20.09 0.38 24.39
CA GLY A 5 -21.03 1.22 25.14
C GLY A 5 -21.53 0.55 26.42
N ASP A 6 -22.63 1.05 26.96
CA ASP A 6 -23.21 0.56 28.23
C ASP A 6 -23.70 -0.89 28.14
N GLU A 7 -24.13 -1.33 26.96
CA GLU A 7 -24.53 -2.72 26.68
C GLU A 7 -23.35 -3.62 26.26
N GLY A 8 -22.11 -3.13 26.37
CA GLY A 8 -20.90 -3.86 25.97
C GLY A 8 -20.51 -3.63 24.51
N PHE A 9 -19.91 -4.65 23.89
CA PHE A 9 -19.41 -4.56 22.51
C PHE A 9 -20.54 -4.71 21.48
N GLN A 10 -20.63 -3.74 20.58
CA GLN A 10 -21.44 -3.80 19.37
C GLN A 10 -20.50 -3.92 18.16
N ARG A 11 -20.82 -4.80 17.19
CA ARG A 11 -20.00 -5.02 15.99
C ARG A 11 -20.86 -5.15 14.74
N ALA A 12 -20.43 -4.46 13.68
CA ALA A 12 -20.95 -4.62 12.33
C ALA A 12 -19.81 -4.91 11.33
N ILE A 13 -19.98 -5.95 10.52
CA ILE A 13 -19.09 -6.29 9.40
C ILE A 13 -19.95 -6.36 8.15
N HIS A 14 -19.64 -5.54 7.15
CA HIS A 14 -20.38 -5.48 5.89
C HIS A 14 -19.49 -5.81 4.71
N ASN A 15 -20.03 -6.60 3.78
CA ASN A 15 -19.45 -6.73 2.45
C ASN A 15 -19.83 -5.50 1.60
N ILE A 16 -18.82 -4.72 1.20
CA ILE A 16 -18.96 -3.53 0.36
C ILE A 16 -18.75 -3.81 -1.14
N GLN A 17 -18.65 -5.08 -1.54
CA GLN A 17 -18.52 -5.51 -2.94
C GLN A 17 -19.77 -5.31 -3.77
N ASN A 18 -20.94 -4.90 -3.25
CA ASN A 18 -22.13 -4.67 -4.09
C ASN A 18 -22.89 -3.38 -3.77
N SER A 19 -22.27 -2.44 -3.06
CA SER A 19 -22.96 -1.27 -2.53
C SER A 19 -22.00 -0.14 -2.16
N PRO A 20 -22.42 1.13 -2.30
CA PRO A 20 -21.66 2.27 -1.78
C PRO A 20 -21.39 2.12 -0.28
N PHE A 21 -20.18 2.53 0.14
CA PHE A 21 -19.74 2.46 1.54
C PHE A 21 -20.75 3.13 2.48
N ARG A 22 -21.09 4.40 2.22
CA ARG A 22 -21.98 5.19 3.10
C ARG A 22 -23.33 4.51 3.36
N THR A 23 -24.00 4.03 2.32
CA THR A 23 -25.32 3.39 2.43
C THR A 23 -25.29 2.12 3.27
N LYS A 24 -24.15 1.42 3.34
CA LYS A 24 -24.03 0.21 4.15
C LYS A 24 -23.91 0.49 5.65
N PHE A 25 -23.22 1.57 6.02
CA PHE A 25 -22.92 1.87 7.42
C PHE A 25 -23.86 2.91 8.05
N GLU A 26 -24.77 3.52 7.27
CA GLU A 26 -25.66 4.59 7.76
C GLU A 26 -26.50 4.16 8.97
N ARG A 27 -27.05 2.94 8.96
CA ARG A 27 -27.80 2.41 10.10
C ARG A 27 -26.89 2.11 11.29
N ASP A 28 -25.76 1.45 11.05
CA ASP A 28 -24.82 1.10 12.13
C ASP A 28 -24.35 2.36 12.88
N VAL A 29 -24.02 3.43 12.16
CA VAL A 29 -23.55 4.69 12.77
C VAL A 29 -24.64 5.37 13.59
N ALA A 30 -25.91 5.20 13.23
CA ALA A 30 -27.03 5.77 13.97
C ALA A 30 -27.41 4.93 15.21
N GLU A 31 -27.20 3.62 15.16
CA GLU A 31 -27.61 2.67 16.20
C GLU A 31 -26.49 2.38 17.22
N MET A 32 -25.23 2.42 16.80
CA MET A 32 -24.10 2.15 17.68
C MET A 32 -23.92 3.23 18.74
N GLN A 33 -23.82 2.82 19.99
CA GLN A 33 -23.62 3.71 21.13
C GLN A 33 -22.31 3.38 21.86
N GLY A 34 -21.54 4.42 22.20
CA GLY A 34 -20.29 4.29 22.96
C GLY A 34 -19.27 5.36 22.60
N ASN A 35 -18.26 5.52 23.47
CA ASN A 35 -17.20 6.52 23.34
C ASN A 35 -15.86 5.93 22.87
N LEU A 36 -15.80 4.61 22.69
CA LEU A 36 -14.64 3.89 22.16
C LEU A 36 -15.07 3.10 20.93
N GLY A 37 -14.35 3.26 19.82
CA GLY A 37 -14.63 2.54 18.59
C GLY A 37 -13.38 2.26 17.76
N ILE A 38 -13.36 1.12 17.09
CA ILE A 38 -12.33 0.75 16.09
C ILE A 38 -12.97 0.28 14.79
N GLY A 39 -12.29 0.50 13.68
CA GLY A 39 -12.76 0.12 12.35
C GLY A 39 -11.60 -0.17 11.41
N CYS A 40 -11.88 -0.96 10.39
CA CYS A 40 -10.92 -1.28 9.34
C CYS A 40 -11.66 -1.53 8.04
N ILE A 41 -10.92 -1.38 6.95
CA ILE A 41 -11.32 -1.83 5.62
C ILE A 41 -10.36 -2.94 5.25
N SER A 42 -10.89 -4.14 5.02
CA SER A 42 -10.14 -5.34 4.67
C SER A 42 -10.68 -5.88 3.35
N ASP A 43 -9.79 -6.22 2.44
CA ASP A 43 -10.11 -6.82 1.14
C ASP A 43 -10.09 -8.35 1.17
N TYR A 44 -9.75 -8.94 2.32
CA TYR A 44 -9.49 -10.37 2.45
C TYR A 44 -10.33 -11.05 3.54
N GLU A 45 -10.16 -10.62 4.78
CA GLU A 45 -10.71 -11.29 5.96
C GLU A 45 -11.63 -10.36 6.77
N PRO A 46 -12.67 -10.91 7.43
CA PRO A 46 -13.57 -10.13 8.26
C PRO A 46 -12.87 -9.62 9.53
N GLN A 47 -13.00 -8.32 9.79
CA GLN A 47 -12.52 -7.61 10.98
C GLN A 47 -13.43 -6.36 11.19
N PRO A 48 -13.63 -5.78 12.40
CA PRO A 48 -13.37 -6.18 13.77
C PRO A 48 -13.46 -7.67 14.16
N LEU A 49 -12.49 -8.28 14.86
CA LEU A 49 -12.82 -9.50 15.63
C LEU A 49 -13.11 -9.14 17.09
N LEU A 50 -14.15 -9.75 17.68
CA LEU A 50 -14.43 -9.69 19.11
C LEU A 50 -13.94 -10.98 19.75
N ILE A 51 -13.12 -10.86 20.79
CA ILE A 51 -12.44 -11.97 21.45
C ILE A 51 -12.77 -11.91 22.94
N GLN A 52 -13.07 -13.08 23.51
CA GLN A 52 -13.23 -13.29 24.94
C GLN A 52 -12.16 -14.26 25.42
N SER A 53 -11.31 -13.83 26.34
CA SER A 53 -10.25 -14.69 26.91
C SER A 53 -10.02 -14.43 28.40
N HIS A 54 -8.98 -15.03 28.98
CA HIS A 54 -8.54 -14.75 30.35
C HIS A 54 -8.04 -13.30 30.51
N LEU A 55 -7.71 -12.60 29.42
CA LEU A 55 -7.39 -11.16 29.41
C LEU A 55 -8.64 -10.28 29.39
N GLY A 56 -9.84 -10.88 29.38
CA GLY A 56 -11.13 -10.19 29.25
C GLY A 56 -11.63 -10.10 27.82
N SER A 57 -12.64 -9.24 27.62
CA SER A 57 -13.23 -8.96 26.30
C SER A 57 -12.46 -7.87 25.57
N PHE A 58 -12.12 -8.09 24.30
CA PHE A 58 -11.54 -7.04 23.45
C PHE A 58 -11.93 -7.18 21.99
N ALA A 59 -11.92 -6.05 21.27
CA ALA A 59 -11.99 -6.00 19.82
C ALA A 59 -10.59 -5.82 19.23
N ILE A 60 -10.28 -6.42 18.09
CA ILE A 60 -8.97 -6.30 17.44
C ILE A 60 -9.08 -6.18 15.92
N THR A 61 -8.24 -5.31 15.34
CA THR A 61 -7.96 -5.24 13.91
C THR A 61 -6.45 -5.24 13.68
N THR A 62 -6.04 -5.82 12.55
CA THR A 62 -4.64 -5.94 12.18
C THR A 62 -4.42 -5.59 10.70
N VAL A 63 -3.21 -5.12 10.41
CA VAL A 63 -2.72 -4.90 9.04
C VAL A 63 -1.28 -5.40 8.94
N GLY A 64 -1.01 -6.22 7.93
CA GLY A 64 0.30 -6.82 7.75
C GLY A 64 0.26 -8.20 7.09
N LYS A 65 1.36 -8.96 7.22
CA LYS A 65 1.52 -10.30 6.66
C LYS A 65 2.32 -11.17 7.64
N ILE A 66 1.90 -12.41 7.77
CA ILE A 66 2.56 -13.44 8.59
C ILE A 66 3.18 -14.46 7.63
N ASN A 67 4.51 -14.46 7.51
CA ASN A 67 5.24 -15.39 6.64
C ASN A 67 5.38 -16.77 7.29
N ASN A 68 5.56 -16.82 8.61
CA ASN A 68 5.69 -18.05 9.38
C ASN A 68 4.34 -18.55 9.98
N GLN A 69 3.24 -18.37 9.23
CA GLN A 69 1.89 -18.66 9.72
C GLN A 69 1.72 -20.13 10.16
N ASP A 70 2.24 -21.09 9.39
CA ASP A 70 2.11 -22.52 9.70
C ASP A 70 2.87 -22.90 10.98
N GLU A 71 4.03 -22.28 11.22
CA GLU A 71 4.82 -22.48 12.44
C GLU A 71 4.09 -21.94 13.67
N LEU A 72 3.49 -20.74 13.55
CA LEU A 72 2.72 -20.13 14.62
C LEU A 72 1.42 -20.89 14.91
N LEU A 73 0.75 -21.41 13.88
CA LEU A 73 -0.40 -22.30 14.02
C LEU A 73 -0.04 -23.55 14.81
N LYS A 74 1.04 -24.23 14.41
CA LYS A 74 1.55 -25.41 15.14
C LYS A 74 1.86 -25.07 16.59
N LEU A 75 2.52 -23.94 16.84
CA LEU A 75 2.80 -23.47 18.19
C LEU A 75 1.52 -23.26 19.02
N VAL A 76 0.44 -22.74 18.42
CA VAL A 76 -0.86 -22.54 19.07
C VAL A 76 -1.58 -23.85 19.36
N TYR A 77 -1.59 -24.79 18.40
CA TYR A 77 -2.22 -26.10 18.57
C TYR A 77 -1.46 -27.01 19.54
N ASP A 78 -0.13 -27.08 19.46
CA ASP A 78 0.68 -28.00 20.27
C ASP A 78 0.66 -27.64 21.76
N LYS A 79 0.49 -26.35 22.08
CA LYS A 79 0.57 -25.82 23.45
C LYS A 79 -0.78 -25.43 24.04
N GLY A 80 -1.92 -25.78 23.42
CA GLY A 80 -3.24 -25.44 23.98
C GLY A 80 -4.43 -26.11 23.30
N HIS A 81 -5.61 -25.96 23.91
CA HIS A 81 -6.90 -26.39 23.34
C HIS A 81 -7.54 -25.28 22.49
N THR A 82 -6.76 -24.63 21.63
CA THR A 82 -7.25 -23.54 20.77
C THR A 82 -7.87 -24.13 19.51
N HIS A 83 -8.98 -23.54 19.05
CA HIS A 83 -9.54 -23.76 17.73
C HIS A 83 -9.65 -22.41 17.00
N PHE A 84 -9.73 -22.46 15.68
CA PHE A 84 -9.93 -21.28 14.84
C PHE A 84 -11.21 -21.45 14.02
N GLN A 85 -11.85 -20.33 13.68
CA GLN A 85 -12.92 -20.38 12.69
C GLN A 85 -12.32 -20.51 11.29
N GLU A 86 -12.76 -21.52 10.56
CA GLU A 86 -12.34 -21.71 9.18
C GLU A 86 -13.01 -20.64 8.30
N MET A 87 -12.19 -19.88 7.57
CA MET A 87 -12.65 -19.05 6.46
C MET A 87 -12.87 -19.92 5.22
N SER A 88 -13.57 -19.37 4.22
CA SER A 88 -13.76 -20.08 2.95
C SER A 88 -12.42 -20.53 2.34
N GLY A 89 -12.32 -21.84 2.05
CA GLY A 89 -11.14 -22.43 1.42
C GLY A 89 -10.09 -23.01 2.38
N GLY A 90 -10.45 -23.40 3.61
CA GLY A 90 -9.52 -24.10 4.51
C GLY A 90 -8.56 -23.20 5.28
N GLN A 91 -8.72 -21.87 5.18
CA GLN A 91 -7.76 -20.93 5.76
C GLN A 91 -8.25 -20.37 7.08
N ILE A 92 -7.30 -19.99 7.94
CA ILE A 92 -7.60 -19.28 9.19
C ILE A 92 -7.49 -17.77 9.01
N ASN A 93 -8.23 -17.03 9.82
CA ASN A 93 -8.15 -15.57 9.88
C ASN A 93 -6.84 -15.16 10.59
N ALA A 94 -6.01 -14.35 9.93
CA ALA A 94 -4.73 -13.92 10.48
C ALA A 94 -4.92 -13.08 11.74
N THR A 95 -5.96 -12.24 11.79
CA THR A 95 -6.32 -11.47 12.97
C THR A 95 -6.68 -12.36 14.16
N GLU A 96 -7.35 -13.49 13.92
CA GLU A 96 -7.68 -14.47 14.97
C GLU A 96 -6.42 -15.16 15.51
N LEU A 97 -5.48 -15.50 14.63
CA LEU A 97 -4.16 -16.02 15.03
C LEU A 97 -3.41 -15.02 15.92
N ILE A 98 -3.36 -13.74 15.52
CA ILE A 98 -2.73 -12.69 16.33
C ILE A 98 -3.40 -12.56 17.69
N ALA A 99 -4.74 -12.55 17.74
CA ALA A 99 -5.47 -12.52 19.00
C ALA A 99 -5.15 -13.73 19.90
N SER A 100 -5.08 -14.92 19.33
CA SER A 100 -4.72 -16.15 20.04
C SER A 100 -3.30 -16.07 20.62
N LEU A 101 -2.33 -15.54 19.87
CA LEU A 101 -0.96 -15.35 20.32
C LEU A 101 -0.85 -14.31 21.46
N ILE A 102 -1.61 -13.21 21.39
CA ILE A 102 -1.70 -12.22 22.49
C ILE A 102 -2.21 -12.91 23.76
N CYS A 103 -3.24 -13.74 23.63
CA CYS A 103 -3.82 -14.51 24.73
C CYS A 103 -2.92 -15.63 25.28
N LYS A 104 -1.67 -15.78 24.82
CA LYS A 104 -0.70 -16.66 25.47
C LYS A 104 0.11 -15.98 26.59
N LYS A 105 -0.08 -14.68 26.79
CA LYS A 105 0.62 -13.89 27.80
C LYS A 105 -0.33 -13.45 28.91
N ASP A 106 0.25 -12.94 29.99
CA ASP A 106 -0.49 -12.59 31.22
C ASP A 106 -1.13 -11.20 31.12
N SER A 107 -0.66 -10.37 30.18
CA SER A 107 -1.26 -9.08 29.88
C SER A 107 -1.35 -8.81 28.37
N ILE A 108 -2.25 -7.90 27.98
CA ILE A 108 -2.38 -7.44 26.59
C ILE A 108 -1.03 -6.88 26.07
N VAL A 109 -0.32 -6.11 26.88
CA VAL A 109 0.94 -5.46 26.48
C VAL A 109 2.02 -6.49 26.20
N GLU A 110 2.21 -7.44 27.12
CA GLU A 110 3.15 -8.54 26.93
C GLU A 110 2.76 -9.42 25.74
N GLY A 111 1.46 -9.62 25.50
CA GLY A 111 0.95 -10.35 24.35
C GLY A 111 1.27 -9.66 23.02
N ILE A 112 1.12 -8.34 22.95
CA ILE A 112 1.49 -7.54 21.78
C ILE A 112 3.01 -7.60 21.55
N GLN A 113 3.81 -7.42 22.60
CA GLN A 113 5.29 -7.53 22.50
C GLN A 113 5.69 -8.92 22.02
N TYR A 114 5.03 -9.96 22.50
CA TYR A 114 5.27 -11.33 22.06
C TYR A 114 4.99 -11.52 20.57
N VAL A 115 3.87 -10.97 20.06
CA VAL A 115 3.56 -10.97 18.63
C VAL A 115 4.65 -10.23 17.83
N GLN A 116 5.11 -9.07 18.29
CA GLN A 116 6.18 -8.30 17.63
C GLN A 116 7.53 -9.06 17.58
N GLU A 117 7.76 -10.03 18.48
CA GLU A 117 8.98 -10.85 18.48
C GLU A 117 8.90 -12.07 17.56
N ILE A 118 7.75 -12.75 17.49
CA ILE A 118 7.65 -14.07 16.86
C ILE A 118 7.10 -14.04 15.44
N VAL A 119 6.43 -12.97 15.02
CA VAL A 119 5.89 -12.86 13.66
C VAL A 119 7.03 -12.52 12.70
N ASP A 120 7.33 -13.44 11.78
CA ASP A 120 8.08 -13.12 10.57
C ASP A 120 7.12 -12.43 9.59
N GLY A 121 7.47 -11.22 9.17
CA GLY A 121 6.67 -10.37 8.29
C GLY A 121 6.44 -9.00 8.89
N SER A 122 5.21 -8.53 8.88
CA SER A 122 4.82 -7.30 9.60
C SER A 122 3.44 -7.46 10.18
N MET A 123 3.20 -6.87 11.36
CA MET A 123 1.88 -6.88 11.98
C MET A 123 1.68 -5.64 12.86
N THR A 124 0.99 -4.65 12.31
CA THR A 124 0.49 -3.49 13.06
C THR A 124 -0.94 -3.77 13.47
N LEU A 125 -1.32 -3.36 14.66
CA LEU A 125 -2.64 -3.65 15.21
C LEU A 125 -3.22 -2.50 16.01
N VAL A 126 -4.55 -2.50 16.09
CA VAL A 126 -5.32 -1.73 17.05
C VAL A 126 -6.22 -2.70 17.81
N LEU A 127 -6.15 -2.64 19.14
CA LEU A 127 -6.93 -3.47 20.05
C LEU A 127 -7.72 -2.58 21.00
N MET A 128 -9.00 -2.83 21.20
CA MET A 128 -9.89 -2.04 22.06
C MET A 128 -10.48 -2.90 23.17
N THR A 129 -10.26 -2.49 24.41
CA THR A 129 -11.00 -3.03 25.57
C THR A 129 -12.15 -2.08 25.92
N LYS A 130 -12.91 -2.41 26.97
CA LYS A 130 -13.93 -1.50 27.53
C LYS A 130 -13.35 -0.18 28.08
N ASP A 131 -12.05 -0.15 28.38
CA ASP A 131 -11.41 0.97 29.10
C ASP A 131 -10.51 1.84 28.19
N ALA A 132 -9.95 1.27 27.12
CA ALA A 132 -8.97 1.97 26.28
C ALA A 132 -8.78 1.34 24.89
N ILE A 133 -8.15 2.11 24.01
CA ILE A 133 -7.61 1.63 22.73
C ILE A 133 -6.09 1.47 22.86
N TYR A 134 -5.57 0.34 22.44
CA TYR A 134 -4.15 0.04 22.31
C TYR A 134 -3.76 0.14 20.84
N GLY A 135 -2.77 0.96 20.53
CA GLY A 135 -2.15 1.01 19.21
C GLY A 135 -0.75 0.40 19.27
N ALA A 136 -0.42 -0.48 18.34
CA ALA A 136 0.91 -1.07 18.28
C ALA A 136 1.39 -1.17 16.83
N ARG A 137 2.54 -0.55 16.56
CA ARG A 137 3.20 -0.62 15.26
C ARG A 137 3.99 -1.92 15.16
N ASP A 138 4.13 -2.46 13.95
CA ASP A 138 4.93 -3.66 13.70
C ASP A 138 6.40 -3.47 14.12
N ARG A 139 7.11 -4.60 14.31
CA ARG A 139 8.47 -4.64 14.87
C ARG A 139 9.44 -3.63 14.24
N LEU A 140 9.38 -3.48 12.92
CA LEU A 140 10.29 -2.63 12.15
C LEU A 140 9.58 -1.39 11.58
N GLY A 141 8.33 -1.12 11.97
CA GLY A 141 7.58 0.04 11.49
C GLY A 141 7.34 0.05 9.97
N ARG A 142 7.18 -1.12 9.34
CA ARG A 142 6.91 -1.28 7.90
C ARG A 142 5.64 -0.53 7.47
N THR A 143 4.65 -0.50 8.36
CA THR A 143 3.39 0.23 8.20
C THR A 143 3.29 1.38 9.20
N PRO A 144 2.64 2.51 8.85
CA PRO A 144 2.43 3.62 9.77
C PRO A 144 1.32 3.33 10.79
N LEU A 145 1.41 4.00 11.94
CA LEU A 145 0.31 4.13 12.88
C LEU A 145 0.43 5.50 13.56
N MET A 146 -0.59 6.33 13.39
CA MET A 146 -0.55 7.73 13.81
C MET A 146 -1.67 8.05 14.77
N ILE A 147 -1.41 9.00 15.66
CA ILE A 147 -2.36 9.54 16.62
C ILE A 147 -2.70 10.97 16.24
N GLY A 148 -4.00 11.25 16.17
CA GLY A 148 -4.55 12.58 16.09
C GLY A 148 -5.16 12.98 17.43
N LYS A 149 -5.12 14.28 17.74
CA LYS A 149 -5.82 14.89 18.88
C LYS A 149 -6.87 15.85 18.38
N LYS A 150 -8.08 15.81 18.95
CA LYS A 150 -9.15 16.73 18.63
C LYS A 150 -8.71 18.16 18.97
N GLU A 151 -9.09 19.15 18.15
CA GLU A 151 -8.67 20.54 18.33
C GLU A 151 -9.08 21.15 19.67
N ASP A 152 -10.24 20.76 20.19
CA ASP A 152 -10.76 21.17 21.51
C ASP A 152 -10.22 20.32 22.68
N ASP A 153 -9.22 19.49 22.41
CA ASP A 153 -8.58 18.56 23.35
C ASP A 153 -9.55 17.54 24.00
N SER A 154 -10.73 17.30 23.43
CA SER A 154 -11.75 16.39 23.99
C SER A 154 -11.56 14.90 23.66
N ALA A 155 -10.74 14.57 22.66
CA ALA A 155 -10.59 13.20 22.19
C ALA A 155 -9.25 12.94 21.48
N TYR A 156 -8.91 11.66 21.35
CA TYR A 156 -7.82 11.16 20.53
C TYR A 156 -8.34 10.13 19.52
N CYS A 157 -7.67 10.01 18.38
CA CYS A 157 -7.93 8.96 17.41
C CYS A 157 -6.63 8.31 16.94
N VAL A 158 -6.70 7.03 16.54
CA VAL A 158 -5.59 6.29 15.95
C VAL A 158 -5.94 5.94 14.52
N ALA A 159 -5.06 6.22 13.56
CA ALA A 159 -5.30 5.97 12.14
C ALA A 159 -4.04 5.47 11.42
N PHE A 160 -4.24 4.73 10.33
CA PHE A 160 -3.16 4.36 9.40
C PHE A 160 -2.63 5.59 8.64
N GLU A 161 -3.52 6.55 8.33
CA GLU A 161 -3.19 7.75 7.56
C GLU A 161 -3.78 9.03 8.18
N SER A 162 -2.97 10.09 8.27
CA SER A 162 -3.34 11.36 8.89
C SER A 162 -4.37 12.18 8.10
N PHE A 163 -4.63 11.87 6.82
CA PHE A 163 -5.61 12.63 6.02
C PHE A 163 -7.02 12.55 6.63
N SER A 164 -7.30 11.48 7.36
CA SER A 164 -8.57 11.28 8.04
C SER A 164 -8.88 12.36 9.08
N TYR A 165 -7.87 13.09 9.57
CA TYR A 165 -8.00 14.08 10.62
C TYR A 165 -8.60 15.41 10.14
N ILE A 166 -8.23 15.84 8.92
CA ILE A 166 -8.44 17.20 8.40
C ILE A 166 -9.92 17.61 8.45
N ASN A 167 -10.81 16.75 7.95
CA ASN A 167 -12.25 17.05 7.90
C ASN A 167 -12.99 16.72 9.20
N LEU A 168 -12.30 16.10 10.17
CA LEU A 168 -12.87 15.68 11.44
C LEU A 168 -12.44 16.59 12.60
N GLY A 169 -11.71 17.69 12.36
CA GLY A 169 -11.25 18.61 13.40
C GLY A 169 -10.24 17.98 14.35
N TYR A 170 -9.37 17.12 13.82
CA TYR A 170 -8.21 16.58 14.52
C TYR A 170 -6.94 17.19 13.94
N ARG A 171 -5.93 17.34 14.80
CA ARG A 171 -4.56 17.71 14.44
C ARG A 171 -3.61 16.55 14.71
N ASP A 172 -2.50 16.52 13.98
CA ASP A 172 -1.43 15.54 14.23
C ASP A 172 -0.93 15.67 15.67
N TYR A 173 -0.81 14.52 16.36
CA TYR A 173 -0.33 14.47 17.74
C TYR A 173 0.97 13.69 17.85
N LYS A 174 1.01 12.47 17.30
CA LYS A 174 2.20 11.60 17.35
C LYS A 174 2.17 10.52 16.28
N GLU A 175 3.28 10.34 15.57
CA GLU A 175 3.54 9.12 14.81
C GLU A 175 4.19 8.08 15.74
N LEU A 176 3.71 6.83 15.75
CA LEU A 176 4.32 5.78 16.56
C LEU A 176 5.63 5.33 15.92
N GLY A 177 6.67 5.10 16.72
CA GLY A 177 7.89 4.46 16.25
C GLY A 177 7.77 2.94 16.08
N PRO A 178 8.80 2.27 15.51
CA PRO A 178 8.78 0.83 15.30
C PRO A 178 8.66 0.07 16.62
N ALA A 179 7.82 -0.96 16.65
CA ALA A 179 7.43 -1.71 17.85
C ALA A 179 6.81 -0.90 19.01
N GLU A 180 6.55 0.41 18.86
CA GLU A 180 5.96 1.21 19.94
C GLU A 180 4.54 0.73 20.26
N ILE A 181 4.21 0.68 21.55
CA ILE A 181 2.87 0.34 22.05
C ILE A 181 2.36 1.50 22.88
N VAL A 182 1.17 1.98 22.53
CA VAL A 182 0.49 3.06 23.26
C VAL A 182 -0.86 2.59 23.78
N LYS A 183 -1.28 3.17 24.90
CA LYS A 183 -2.65 3.14 25.40
C LYS A 183 -3.27 4.52 25.26
N VAL A 184 -4.40 4.57 24.60
CA VAL A 184 -5.15 5.78 24.29
C VAL A 184 -6.47 5.74 25.05
N THR A 185 -6.69 6.75 25.87
CA THR A 185 -7.96 7.07 26.52
C THR A 185 -8.46 8.42 25.99
N PRO A 186 -9.70 8.84 26.31
CA PRO A 186 -10.17 10.19 25.96
C PRO A 186 -9.25 11.30 26.50
N ASP A 187 -8.65 11.09 27.67
CA ASP A 187 -7.86 12.11 28.36
C ASP A 187 -6.38 12.13 27.96
N LYS A 188 -5.78 10.97 27.66
CA LYS A 188 -4.34 10.87 27.43
C LYS A 188 -3.91 9.75 26.49
N VAL A 189 -2.70 9.91 25.98
CA VAL A 189 -1.91 8.88 25.31
C VAL A 189 -0.74 8.51 26.21
N GLU A 190 -0.64 7.25 26.58
CA GLU A 190 0.42 6.69 27.42
C GLU A 190 1.26 5.69 26.62
N VAL A 191 2.57 5.87 26.61
CA VAL A 191 3.51 4.92 25.98
C VAL A 191 3.76 3.78 26.95
N LEU A 192 3.33 2.58 26.57
CA LEU A 192 3.46 1.36 27.39
C LEU A 192 4.72 0.56 27.04
N SER A 193 5.19 0.67 25.80
CA SER A 193 6.46 0.11 25.32
C SER A 193 7.09 1.12 24.36
N PRO A 194 8.34 1.57 24.59
CA PRO A 194 8.96 2.58 23.75
C PRO A 194 9.25 2.05 22.34
N ALA A 195 9.40 2.98 21.41
CA ALA A 195 9.87 2.69 20.07
C ALA A 195 11.29 2.10 20.08
N ARG A 196 11.58 1.26 19.08
CA ARG A 196 12.94 0.79 18.76
C ARG A 196 13.63 1.76 17.82
N GLU A 197 14.95 1.63 17.70
CA GLU A 197 15.75 2.43 16.78
C GLU A 197 15.68 1.91 15.34
N GLU A 198 15.63 0.58 15.16
CA GLU A 198 15.62 -0.03 13.84
C GLU A 198 14.25 0.10 13.17
N MET A 199 14.24 0.70 11.98
CA MET A 199 13.04 0.94 11.19
C MET A 199 13.26 0.51 9.74
N LYS A 200 12.20 0.05 9.08
CA LYS A 200 12.15 -0.34 7.67
C LYS A 200 10.81 0.10 7.08
N ILE A 201 10.43 1.37 7.18
CA ILE A 201 9.14 1.85 6.66
C ILE A 201 9.04 1.61 5.16
N CYS A 202 7.87 1.17 4.67
CA CYS A 202 7.69 0.83 3.27
C CYS A 202 7.79 2.05 2.35
N SER A 203 8.81 2.07 1.49
CA SER A 203 8.97 3.10 0.44
C SER A 203 7.76 3.21 -0.50
N PHE A 204 7.02 2.10 -0.70
CA PHE A 204 5.85 2.04 -1.56
C PHE A 204 4.64 2.83 -1.02
N LEU A 205 4.67 3.22 0.27
CA LEU A 205 3.69 4.13 0.85
C LEU A 205 3.68 5.47 0.12
N TRP A 206 4.85 6.05 -0.14
CA TRP A 206 4.92 7.31 -0.88
C TRP A 206 4.76 7.12 -2.39
N VAL A 207 5.34 6.06 -2.96
CA VAL A 207 5.28 5.80 -4.42
C VAL A 207 3.83 5.71 -4.92
N TYR A 208 3.00 4.91 -4.25
CA TYR A 208 1.66 4.55 -4.76
C TYR A 208 0.58 4.53 -3.68
N TYR A 209 0.80 3.82 -2.56
CA TYR A 209 -0.30 3.44 -1.67
C TYR A 209 -0.92 4.63 -0.93
N GLY A 210 -0.08 5.54 -0.47
CA GLY A 210 -0.47 6.61 0.43
C GLY A 210 -1.37 7.65 -0.22
N TYR A 211 -2.28 8.16 0.59
CA TYR A 211 -3.14 9.26 0.17
C TYR A 211 -2.31 10.55 -0.01
N PRO A 212 -2.55 11.34 -1.08
CA PRO A 212 -1.73 12.52 -1.41
C PRO A 212 -1.49 13.50 -0.25
N THR A 213 -2.51 13.75 0.58
CA THR A 213 -2.41 14.70 1.69
C THR A 213 -1.84 14.09 2.97
N SER A 214 -1.57 12.79 3.01
CA SER A 214 -0.95 12.15 4.17
C SER A 214 0.55 12.35 4.20
N ALA A 215 1.09 12.18 5.40
CA ALA A 215 2.52 12.17 5.65
C ALA A 215 2.88 10.91 6.44
N TYR A 216 4.10 10.42 6.22
CA TYR A 216 4.71 9.37 7.03
C TYR A 216 6.12 9.82 7.35
N GLU A 217 6.54 9.67 8.61
CA GLU A 217 7.82 10.15 9.11
C GLU A 217 8.05 11.64 8.79
N GLY A 218 6.99 12.45 8.86
CA GLY A 218 7.00 13.87 8.51
C GLY A 218 7.10 14.19 7.00
N ILE A 219 7.11 13.19 6.12
CA ILE A 219 7.26 13.38 4.66
C ILE A 219 5.90 13.23 3.98
N ASN A 220 5.41 14.32 3.39
CA ASN A 220 4.14 14.32 2.66
C ASN A 220 4.24 13.52 1.34
N VAL A 221 3.19 12.76 1.05
CA VAL A 221 3.09 11.90 -0.14
C VAL A 221 3.13 12.71 -1.44
N GLU A 222 2.25 13.70 -1.61
CA GLU A 222 2.19 14.49 -2.84
C GLU A 222 3.52 15.22 -3.13
N ALA A 223 4.10 15.85 -2.10
CA ALA A 223 5.38 16.53 -2.21
C ALA A 223 6.53 15.58 -2.60
N MET A 224 6.59 14.38 -2.00
CA MET A 224 7.54 13.34 -2.39
C MET A 224 7.40 13.00 -3.87
N ARG A 225 6.16 12.81 -4.35
CA ARG A 225 5.89 12.47 -5.76
C ARG A 225 6.33 13.57 -6.72
N TYR A 226 6.20 14.84 -6.36
CA TYR A 226 6.74 15.95 -7.16
C TYR A 226 8.28 15.87 -7.25
N ASN A 227 8.96 15.59 -6.14
CA ASN A 227 10.41 15.44 -6.12
C ASN A 227 10.87 14.26 -6.99
N CYS A 228 10.19 13.11 -6.88
CA CYS A 228 10.44 11.93 -7.71
C CYS A 228 10.33 12.25 -9.22
N GLY A 229 9.28 12.98 -9.61
CA GLY A 229 9.10 13.51 -10.96
C GLY A 229 10.25 14.40 -11.44
N SER A 230 10.66 15.36 -10.60
CA SER A 230 11.81 16.25 -10.90
C SER A 230 13.09 15.44 -11.11
N MET A 231 13.38 14.45 -10.25
CA MET A 231 14.57 13.62 -10.39
C MET A 231 14.54 12.77 -11.69
N LEU A 232 13.38 12.24 -12.07
CA LEU A 232 13.21 11.57 -13.37
C LEU A 232 13.53 12.51 -14.55
N ALA A 233 13.05 13.76 -14.51
CA ALA A 233 13.35 14.75 -15.55
C ALA A 233 14.85 15.06 -15.64
N LYS A 234 15.53 15.21 -14.49
CA LYS A 234 16.99 15.41 -14.44
C LYS A 234 17.76 14.24 -15.05
N ARG A 235 17.33 13.00 -14.82
CA ARG A 235 17.95 11.80 -15.44
C ARG A 235 17.68 11.74 -16.94
N ASP A 236 16.52 12.22 -17.39
CA ASP A 236 16.15 12.31 -18.81
C ASP A 236 16.88 13.41 -19.57
N ALA A 237 17.41 14.43 -18.88
CA ALA A 237 18.21 15.48 -19.48
C ALA A 237 19.38 14.88 -20.28
N GLY A 238 19.48 15.23 -21.57
CA GLY A 238 20.51 14.74 -22.47
C GLY A 238 20.29 13.33 -23.05
N SER A 239 19.14 12.69 -22.80
CA SER A 239 18.80 11.38 -23.39
C SER A 239 18.30 11.44 -24.84
N GLY A 240 18.07 12.65 -25.38
CA GLY A 240 17.47 12.86 -26.71
C GLY A 240 15.96 12.61 -26.77
N VAL A 241 15.30 12.36 -25.63
CA VAL A 241 13.84 12.21 -25.54
C VAL A 241 13.20 13.60 -25.47
N GLU A 242 12.49 13.97 -26.53
CA GLU A 242 11.86 15.30 -26.70
C GLU A 242 10.33 15.15 -26.90
N PRO A 243 9.56 14.84 -25.85
CA PRO A 243 8.12 14.71 -25.93
C PRO A 243 7.46 16.09 -26.06
N ASP A 244 6.32 16.15 -26.75
CA ASP A 244 5.52 17.37 -26.85
C ASP A 244 4.78 17.69 -25.55
N ILE A 245 4.36 16.65 -24.83
CA ILE A 245 3.63 16.75 -23.57
C ILE A 245 4.04 15.67 -22.58
N VAL A 246 3.94 16.01 -21.30
CA VAL A 246 4.08 15.10 -20.15
C VAL A 246 2.70 14.84 -19.56
N ALA A 247 2.42 13.60 -19.18
CA ALA A 247 1.15 13.25 -18.55
C ALA A 247 1.34 12.14 -17.52
N GLY A 248 0.50 12.16 -16.49
CA GLY A 248 0.42 11.09 -15.50
C GLY A 248 -0.69 10.11 -15.87
N VAL A 249 -0.44 8.81 -15.68
CA VAL A 249 -1.51 7.80 -15.68
C VAL A 249 -2.39 8.05 -14.46
N PRO A 250 -3.69 8.41 -14.62
CA PRO A 250 -4.49 8.85 -13.50
C PRO A 250 -4.88 7.72 -12.53
N ASP A 251 -4.89 7.95 -11.21
CA ASP A 251 -4.63 9.24 -10.54
C ASP A 251 -3.22 9.34 -9.93
N SER A 252 -2.60 8.20 -9.61
CA SER A 252 -1.33 8.11 -8.88
C SER A 252 -0.14 8.71 -9.63
N GLY A 253 -0.11 8.59 -10.96
CA GLY A 253 0.96 9.14 -11.80
C GLY A 253 0.92 10.66 -11.97
N ILE A 254 -0.16 11.34 -11.57
CA ILE A 254 -0.36 12.77 -11.82
C ILE A 254 0.70 13.63 -11.14
N ALA A 255 0.91 13.44 -9.83
CA ALA A 255 1.86 14.23 -9.05
C ALA A 255 3.30 14.08 -9.56
N HIS A 256 3.69 12.84 -9.89
CA HIS A 256 4.98 12.53 -10.50
C HIS A 256 5.15 13.21 -11.85
N ALA A 257 4.13 13.18 -12.71
CA ALA A 257 4.12 13.87 -14.00
C ALA A 257 4.21 15.40 -13.88
N ILE A 258 3.53 15.99 -12.89
CA ILE A 258 3.63 17.43 -12.64
C ILE A 258 5.04 17.80 -12.18
N GLY A 259 5.64 17.03 -11.27
CA GLY A 259 7.02 17.20 -10.86
C GLY A 259 8.01 17.16 -12.03
N TYR A 260 7.83 16.18 -12.93
CA TYR A 260 8.64 16.06 -14.14
C TYR A 260 8.43 17.26 -15.09
N ALA A 261 7.19 17.67 -15.32
CA ALA A 261 6.86 18.79 -16.19
C ALA A 261 7.46 20.11 -15.67
N ASN A 262 7.38 20.35 -14.36
CA ASN A 262 7.93 21.54 -13.72
C ASN A 262 9.45 21.61 -13.85
N GLU A 263 10.14 20.47 -13.72
CA GLU A 263 11.60 20.41 -13.87
C GLU A 263 12.06 20.50 -15.32
N SER A 264 11.42 19.77 -16.23
CA SER A 264 11.82 19.70 -17.65
C SER A 264 11.37 20.90 -18.48
N GLY A 265 10.36 21.66 -18.00
CA GLY A 265 9.72 22.73 -18.75
C GLY A 265 8.76 22.25 -19.84
N ILE A 266 8.57 20.94 -19.99
CA ILE A 266 7.65 20.35 -20.99
C ILE A 266 6.21 20.47 -20.46
N PRO A 267 5.24 20.92 -21.28
CA PRO A 267 3.87 21.12 -20.82
C PRO A 267 3.23 19.85 -20.26
N TYR A 268 2.68 19.95 -19.04
CA TYR A 268 1.77 18.93 -18.52
C TYR A 268 0.42 18.99 -19.24
N ALA A 269 -0.10 17.83 -19.62
CA ALA A 269 -1.41 17.69 -20.24
C ALA A 269 -2.14 16.44 -19.72
N ARG A 270 -3.45 16.38 -19.97
CA ARG A 270 -4.30 15.25 -19.58
C ARG A 270 -4.85 14.54 -20.83
N PRO A 271 -4.04 13.72 -21.51
CA PRO A 271 -4.51 12.94 -22.66
C PRO A 271 -5.53 11.87 -22.25
N PHE A 272 -5.64 11.57 -20.96
CA PHE A 272 -6.64 10.67 -20.40
C PHE A 272 -7.44 11.32 -19.29
N ILE A 273 -8.73 11.02 -19.28
CA ILE A 273 -9.62 11.31 -18.16
C ILE A 273 -10.06 9.97 -17.57
N LYS A 274 -9.85 9.80 -16.27
CA LYS A 274 -10.37 8.66 -15.53
C LYS A 274 -11.90 8.70 -15.56
N TYR A 275 -12.51 7.67 -16.12
CA TYR A 275 -13.96 7.50 -16.09
C TYR A 275 -14.36 6.84 -14.76
N THR A 276 -14.78 7.66 -13.81
CA THR A 276 -15.24 7.25 -12.48
C THR A 276 -16.76 7.03 -12.30
N PRO A 277 -17.73 7.40 -13.19
CA PRO A 277 -19.07 7.68 -12.67
C PRO A 277 -20.01 6.50 -12.35
N THR A 278 -19.78 5.24 -12.75
CA THR A 278 -20.88 4.24 -12.70
C THR A 278 -20.54 2.81 -12.29
N TRP A 279 -19.28 2.44 -12.12
CA TRP A 279 -18.92 1.09 -11.68
C TRP A 279 -17.90 1.17 -10.56
N PRO A 280 -18.33 1.40 -9.30
CA PRO A 280 -17.54 0.97 -8.15
C PRO A 280 -17.02 -0.46 -8.42
N ARG A 281 -15.83 -0.82 -7.88
CA ARG A 281 -15.37 -2.23 -7.87
C ARG A 281 -16.50 -3.19 -7.46
N SER A 282 -17.42 -2.65 -6.67
CA SER A 282 -18.65 -3.24 -6.21
C SER A 282 -19.73 -3.58 -7.26
N PHE A 283 -19.53 -3.33 -8.55
CA PHE A 283 -20.52 -3.71 -9.56
C PHE A 283 -19.88 -4.55 -10.65
N MET A 284 -18.67 -5.09 -10.45
CA MET A 284 -17.99 -5.80 -11.52
C MET A 284 -18.83 -6.95 -12.07
N PRO A 285 -19.17 -6.92 -13.37
CA PRO A 285 -20.02 -7.93 -13.97
C PRO A 285 -19.33 -9.30 -13.91
N THR A 286 -20.11 -10.35 -13.70
CA THR A 286 -19.59 -11.73 -13.66
C THR A 286 -19.03 -12.16 -15.01
N ASN A 287 -19.58 -11.62 -16.11
CA ASN A 287 -19.13 -11.88 -17.48
C ASN A 287 -17.75 -11.25 -17.75
N GLN A 288 -16.79 -12.07 -18.18
CA GLN A 288 -15.43 -11.64 -18.52
C GLN A 288 -15.39 -10.59 -19.64
N ALA A 289 -16.27 -10.70 -20.65
CA ALA A 289 -16.35 -9.74 -21.75
C ALA A 289 -16.76 -8.34 -21.26
N GLN A 290 -17.71 -8.26 -20.33
CA GLN A 290 -18.09 -6.97 -19.72
C GLN A 290 -16.99 -6.45 -18.80
N ARG A 291 -16.25 -7.31 -18.08
CA ARG A 291 -15.08 -6.88 -17.29
C ARG A 291 -13.98 -6.28 -18.18
N ASN A 292 -13.71 -6.91 -19.32
CA ASN A 292 -12.78 -6.39 -20.32
C ASN A 292 -13.26 -5.05 -20.89
N LEU A 293 -14.55 -4.91 -21.19
CA LEU A 293 -15.13 -3.65 -21.65
C LEU A 293 -15.00 -2.53 -20.60
N ILE A 294 -15.31 -2.82 -19.34
CA ILE A 294 -15.16 -1.84 -18.24
C ILE A 294 -13.70 -1.44 -18.07
N ALA A 295 -12.76 -2.39 -18.14
CA ALA A 295 -11.33 -2.09 -18.11
C ALA A 295 -10.94 -1.12 -19.23
N LYS A 296 -11.42 -1.36 -20.46
CA LYS A 296 -11.24 -0.47 -21.61
C LYS A 296 -11.86 0.92 -21.42
N MET A 297 -12.96 1.03 -20.68
CA MET A 297 -13.64 2.29 -20.41
C MET A 297 -12.99 3.14 -19.32
N LYS A 298 -12.05 2.60 -18.52
CA LYS A 298 -11.50 3.30 -17.34
C LYS A 298 -10.79 4.61 -17.68
N LEU A 299 -10.15 4.68 -18.84
CA LEU A 299 -9.43 5.86 -19.32
C LEU A 299 -10.05 6.32 -20.63
N ILE A 300 -10.67 7.50 -20.62
CA ILE A 300 -11.23 8.11 -21.82
C ILE A 300 -10.16 9.02 -22.44
N PRO A 301 -9.80 8.84 -23.72
CA PRO A 301 -8.81 9.68 -24.37
C PRO A 301 -9.35 11.07 -24.66
N VAL A 302 -8.47 12.04 -24.63
CA VAL A 302 -8.67 13.35 -25.23
C VAL A 302 -7.89 13.37 -26.54
N LYS A 303 -8.52 12.93 -27.64
CA LYS A 303 -7.84 12.75 -28.95
C LYS A 303 -7.06 14.00 -29.38
N ALA A 304 -7.60 15.20 -29.13
CA ALA A 304 -6.96 16.47 -29.45
C ALA A 304 -5.60 16.69 -28.75
N LEU A 305 -5.34 15.99 -27.64
CA LEU A 305 -4.07 16.02 -26.91
C LEU A 305 -3.17 14.83 -27.24
N ILE A 306 -3.59 13.91 -28.12
CA ILE A 306 -2.85 12.69 -28.47
C ILE A 306 -2.41 12.72 -29.94
N GLU A 307 -3.30 13.12 -30.84
CA GLU A 307 -3.08 13.04 -32.29
C GLU A 307 -1.88 13.87 -32.73
N ASN A 308 -0.95 13.22 -33.44
CA ASN A 308 0.31 13.77 -33.93
C ASN A 308 1.30 14.24 -32.86
N LYS A 309 1.14 13.81 -31.60
CA LYS A 309 2.00 14.19 -30.46
C LYS A 309 2.95 13.07 -30.03
N LYS A 310 4.12 13.46 -29.55
CA LYS A 310 5.04 12.61 -28.77
C LYS A 310 4.70 12.74 -27.29
N LEU A 311 4.41 11.63 -26.63
CA LEU A 311 3.88 11.60 -25.27
C LEU A 311 4.91 11.02 -24.32
N LEU A 312 5.15 11.69 -23.18
CA LEU A 312 5.80 11.06 -22.03
C LEU A 312 4.77 10.80 -20.95
N LEU A 313 4.60 9.51 -20.61
CA LEU A 313 3.67 9.07 -19.59
C LEU A 313 4.42 8.60 -18.35
N ILE A 314 4.01 9.14 -17.21
CA ILE A 314 4.49 8.71 -15.90
C ILE A 314 3.41 7.86 -15.23
N ASP A 315 3.78 6.65 -14.84
CA ASP A 315 2.94 5.76 -14.03
C ASP A 315 3.65 5.53 -12.68
N ASP A 316 2.93 5.13 -11.64
CA ASP A 316 3.57 4.87 -10.34
C ASP A 316 4.51 3.65 -10.40
N SER A 317 4.10 2.61 -11.13
CA SER A 317 4.84 1.34 -11.19
C SER A 317 4.40 0.49 -12.38
N ILE A 318 5.23 -0.50 -12.74
CA ILE A 318 4.86 -1.57 -13.68
C ILE A 318 4.93 -2.92 -12.96
N VAL A 319 3.77 -3.48 -12.63
CA VAL A 319 3.66 -4.81 -12.02
C VAL A 319 3.56 -5.86 -13.13
N ARG A 320 2.36 -6.07 -13.69
CA ARG A 320 2.11 -7.03 -14.78
C ARG A 320 2.33 -6.43 -16.17
N GLY A 321 2.12 -5.12 -16.31
CA GLY A 321 2.25 -4.39 -17.57
C GLY A 321 1.09 -4.54 -18.55
N THR A 322 0.10 -5.41 -18.31
CA THR A 322 -1.04 -5.61 -19.24
C THR A 322 -1.84 -4.34 -19.50
N GLN A 323 -2.14 -3.57 -18.45
CA GLN A 323 -2.90 -2.31 -18.58
C GLN A 323 -2.10 -1.24 -19.34
N LEU A 324 -0.79 -1.13 -19.12
CA LEU A 324 0.06 -0.20 -19.84
C LEU A 324 0.22 -0.59 -21.32
N ARG A 325 0.20 -1.89 -21.64
CA ARG A 325 0.15 -2.39 -23.02
C ARG A 325 -1.05 -1.84 -23.76
N GLU A 326 -2.24 -2.09 -23.20
CA GLU A 326 -3.52 -1.69 -23.79
C GLU A 326 -3.58 -0.16 -23.93
N THR A 327 -3.11 0.57 -22.91
CA THR A 327 -3.05 2.03 -22.92
C THR A 327 -2.14 2.53 -24.05
N THR A 328 -0.98 1.91 -24.24
CA THR A 328 -0.02 2.30 -25.28
C THR A 328 -0.53 1.98 -26.68
N GLU A 329 -1.05 0.77 -26.91
CA GLU A 329 -1.66 0.39 -28.18
C GLU A 329 -2.79 1.36 -28.57
N PHE A 330 -3.59 1.77 -27.60
CA PHE A 330 -4.67 2.73 -27.78
C PHE A 330 -4.18 4.14 -28.13
N LEU A 331 -3.05 4.60 -27.58
CA LEU A 331 -2.46 5.89 -27.92
C LEU A 331 -2.00 5.94 -29.36
N TYR A 332 -1.32 4.90 -29.83
CA TYR A 332 -0.92 4.83 -31.24
C TYR A 332 -2.13 4.75 -32.17
N GLN A 333 -3.16 3.97 -31.81
CA GLN A 333 -4.42 3.95 -32.56
C GLN A 333 -5.13 5.31 -32.58
N SER A 334 -4.90 6.14 -31.57
CA SER A 334 -5.42 7.51 -31.47
C SER A 334 -4.54 8.56 -32.18
N GLY A 335 -3.42 8.13 -32.77
CA GLY A 335 -2.53 8.98 -33.58
C GLY A 335 -1.29 9.51 -32.85
N ALA A 336 -0.92 8.97 -31.69
CA ALA A 336 0.36 9.31 -31.06
C ALA A 336 1.55 8.94 -31.96
N LYS A 337 2.58 9.78 -32.00
CA LYS A 337 3.82 9.52 -32.75
C LYS A 337 4.82 8.68 -31.96
N GLU A 338 4.96 9.01 -30.68
CA GLU A 338 5.87 8.36 -29.74
C GLU A 338 5.19 8.26 -28.37
N VAL A 339 5.46 7.19 -27.63
CA VAL A 339 4.98 6.95 -26.28
C VAL A 339 6.17 6.53 -25.41
N HIS A 340 6.70 7.46 -24.63
CA HIS A 340 7.80 7.27 -23.68
C HIS A 340 7.23 6.99 -22.29
N ILE A 341 7.63 5.89 -21.65
CA ILE A 341 7.11 5.49 -20.34
C ILE A 341 8.16 5.71 -19.25
N ARG A 342 7.73 6.30 -18.13
CA ARG A 342 8.54 6.54 -16.93
C ARG A 342 7.84 6.06 -15.66
N PRO A 343 8.12 4.84 -15.17
CA PRO A 343 7.63 4.39 -13.88
C PRO A 343 8.32 5.17 -12.75
N ALA A 344 7.56 5.69 -11.80
CA ALA A 344 8.02 6.48 -10.67
C ALA A 344 8.60 5.63 -9.50
N CYS A 345 9.05 4.43 -9.82
CA CYS A 345 9.77 3.53 -8.91
C CYS A 345 10.82 2.72 -9.68
N PRO A 346 11.77 2.07 -8.99
CA PRO A 346 12.63 1.06 -9.59
C PRO A 346 11.86 -0.14 -10.13
N PRO A 347 12.46 -0.95 -11.02
CA PRO A 347 11.83 -2.19 -11.46
C PRO A 347 11.53 -3.10 -10.26
N LEU A 348 10.30 -3.63 -10.21
CA LEU A 348 9.89 -4.58 -9.19
C LEU A 348 10.47 -5.94 -9.52
N LEU A 349 11.39 -6.47 -8.72
CA LEU A 349 12.04 -7.78 -8.92
C LEU A 349 11.62 -8.82 -7.87
N TYR A 350 11.04 -8.38 -6.77
CA TYR A 350 10.62 -9.23 -5.66
C TYR A 350 9.19 -8.90 -5.24
N GLY A 351 8.41 -9.93 -4.95
CA GLY A 351 7.09 -9.82 -4.34
C GLY A 351 7.18 -9.38 -2.89
N CYS A 352 6.21 -8.57 -2.44
CA CYS A 352 6.23 -8.06 -1.08
C CYS A 352 6.11 -9.18 -0.03
N LYS A 353 7.08 -9.23 0.90
CA LYS A 353 7.07 -10.12 2.08
C LYS A 353 6.32 -9.55 3.29
N TYR A 354 6.05 -8.26 3.32
CA TYR A 354 5.67 -7.58 4.57
C TYR A 354 4.22 -7.09 4.58
N LEU A 355 3.69 -6.65 3.44
CA LEU A 355 2.36 -6.03 3.35
C LEU A 355 1.36 -6.94 2.64
N ASN A 356 0.12 -6.96 3.12
CA ASN A 356 -0.97 -7.75 2.52
C ASN A 356 -1.60 -7.13 1.28
N PHE A 357 -1.63 -5.79 1.20
CA PHE A 357 -2.25 -5.07 0.07
C PHE A 357 -1.32 -4.88 -1.14
N SER A 358 -0.04 -5.26 -1.02
CA SER A 358 0.94 -5.28 -2.12
C SER A 358 1.26 -6.71 -2.59
N ARG A 359 0.32 -7.64 -2.40
CA ARG A 359 0.55 -9.07 -2.66
C ARG A 359 0.58 -9.36 -4.15
N SER A 360 1.74 -9.82 -4.60
CA SER A 360 1.81 -10.73 -5.73
C SER A 360 1.52 -12.16 -5.27
N LYS A 361 0.76 -12.93 -6.04
CA LYS A 361 0.57 -14.38 -5.75
C LYS A 361 1.78 -15.21 -6.18
N SER A 362 2.57 -14.67 -7.10
CA SER A 362 3.76 -15.31 -7.65
C SER A 362 4.73 -14.24 -8.15
N GLU A 363 6.03 -14.43 -8.00
CA GLU A 363 7.02 -13.57 -8.65
C GLU A 363 6.76 -13.41 -10.16
N MET A 364 6.15 -14.42 -10.80
CA MET A 364 5.83 -14.40 -12.22
C MET A 364 4.70 -13.42 -12.62
N ASP A 365 3.99 -12.84 -11.65
CA ASP A 365 3.10 -11.70 -11.94
C ASP A 365 3.93 -10.45 -12.32
N LEU A 366 5.18 -10.34 -11.87
CA LEU A 366 6.07 -9.24 -12.19
C LEU A 366 6.60 -9.39 -13.63
N ILE A 367 6.42 -8.37 -14.46
CA ILE A 367 6.87 -8.41 -15.86
C ILE A 367 8.37 -8.63 -15.97
N THR A 368 9.15 -7.94 -15.12
CA THR A 368 10.60 -8.10 -15.01
C THR A 368 10.99 -9.55 -14.79
N ARG A 369 10.31 -10.27 -13.89
CA ARG A 369 10.60 -11.68 -13.58
C ARG A 369 10.17 -12.63 -14.70
N ARG A 370 9.13 -12.30 -15.48
CA ARG A 370 8.82 -13.04 -16.71
C ARG A 370 9.93 -12.89 -17.75
N ILE A 371 10.38 -11.67 -18.01
CA ILE A 371 11.48 -11.41 -18.97
C ILE A 371 12.77 -12.10 -18.53
N ILE A 372 13.12 -11.98 -17.25
CA ILE A 372 14.31 -12.63 -16.69
C ILE A 372 14.21 -14.14 -16.82
N LYS A 373 13.05 -14.74 -16.53
CA LYS A 373 12.83 -16.18 -16.74
C LYS A 373 12.98 -16.60 -18.20
N GLU A 374 12.44 -15.81 -19.14
CA GLU A 374 12.54 -16.11 -20.57
C GLU A 374 13.99 -16.06 -21.07
N ARG A 375 14.82 -15.18 -20.48
CA ARG A 375 16.24 -15.03 -20.84
C ARG A 375 17.15 -16.06 -20.15
N GLU A 376 16.92 -16.32 -18.87
CA GLU A 376 17.86 -17.05 -18.00
C GLU A 376 17.36 -18.46 -17.61
N GLY A 377 16.09 -18.77 -17.85
CA GLY A 377 15.44 -20.01 -17.41
C GLY A 377 14.80 -19.94 -16.01
N ASP A 378 14.43 -21.10 -15.48
CA ASP A 378 13.67 -21.21 -14.21
C ASP A 378 14.49 -20.90 -12.94
N HIS A 379 15.81 -21.06 -13.00
CA HIS A 379 16.69 -20.95 -11.83
C HIS A 379 17.66 -19.78 -11.99
N VAL A 380 17.28 -18.64 -11.43
CA VAL A 380 18.05 -17.40 -11.49
C VAL A 380 18.71 -17.16 -10.14
N SER A 381 20.05 -17.04 -10.13
CA SER A 381 20.79 -16.80 -8.89
C SER A 381 20.53 -15.39 -8.34
N LYS A 382 20.87 -15.16 -7.07
CA LYS A 382 20.72 -13.85 -6.45
C LYS A 382 21.64 -12.81 -7.09
N GLU A 383 22.87 -13.19 -7.41
CA GLU A 383 23.86 -12.31 -8.03
C GLU A 383 23.39 -11.84 -9.41
N LEU A 384 22.76 -12.73 -10.18
CA LEU A 384 22.18 -12.39 -11.47
C LEU A 384 20.98 -11.44 -11.30
N LEU A 385 20.12 -11.68 -10.31
CA LEU A 385 19.04 -10.75 -9.96
C LEU A 385 19.55 -9.37 -9.54
N ASP A 386 20.63 -9.31 -8.77
CA ASP A 386 21.26 -8.05 -8.35
C ASP A 386 21.81 -7.28 -9.56
N ASP A 387 22.33 -7.97 -10.58
CA ASP A 387 22.74 -7.35 -11.85
C ASP A 387 21.54 -6.78 -12.62
N TYR A 388 20.40 -7.48 -12.65
CA TYR A 388 19.13 -6.96 -13.19
C TYR A 388 18.54 -5.80 -12.38
N ALA A 389 18.89 -5.68 -11.09
CA ALA A 389 18.50 -4.57 -10.22
C ALA A 389 19.43 -3.34 -10.36
N THR A 390 20.65 -3.55 -10.87
CA THR A 390 21.68 -2.52 -10.97
C THR A 390 21.43 -1.64 -12.19
N PRO A 391 21.19 -0.32 -12.02
CA PRO A 391 21.05 0.58 -13.15
C PRO A 391 22.28 0.52 -14.06
N ASP A 392 22.06 0.66 -15.36
CA ASP A 392 23.10 0.71 -16.40
C ASP A 392 23.86 -0.60 -16.68
N SER A 393 23.59 -1.69 -15.94
CA SER A 393 24.11 -3.02 -16.27
C SER A 393 23.61 -3.48 -17.64
N LYS A 394 24.34 -4.42 -18.26
CA LYS A 394 23.94 -4.99 -19.54
C LYS A 394 22.57 -5.69 -19.43
N ASN A 395 22.38 -6.50 -18.39
CA ASN A 395 21.13 -7.24 -18.21
C ASN A 395 19.94 -6.33 -17.90
N TYR A 396 20.15 -5.27 -17.11
CA TYR A 396 19.14 -4.24 -16.86
C TYR A 396 18.67 -3.60 -18.17
N LYS A 397 19.59 -3.14 -19.02
CA LYS A 397 19.27 -2.50 -20.31
C LYS A 397 18.51 -3.45 -21.23
N GLU A 398 19.02 -4.67 -21.40
CA GLU A 398 18.38 -5.68 -22.23
C GLU A 398 16.99 -6.08 -21.69
N MET A 399 16.78 -6.11 -20.36
CA MET A 399 15.45 -6.29 -19.78
C MET A 399 14.50 -5.16 -20.18
N LEU A 400 14.96 -3.91 -20.12
CA LEU A 400 14.12 -2.77 -20.50
C LEU A 400 13.79 -2.79 -21.99
N ASP A 401 14.74 -3.17 -22.84
CA ASP A 401 14.52 -3.29 -24.29
C ASP A 401 13.46 -4.34 -24.61
N GLU A 402 13.49 -5.50 -23.95
CA GLU A 402 12.45 -6.53 -24.11
C GLU A 402 11.08 -6.06 -23.60
N ILE A 403 11.04 -5.36 -22.46
CA ILE A 403 9.80 -4.75 -21.96
C ILE A 403 9.27 -3.73 -22.97
N CYS A 404 10.11 -2.85 -23.52
CA CYS A 404 9.73 -1.89 -24.56
C CYS A 404 9.09 -2.58 -25.76
N LYS A 405 9.72 -3.63 -26.29
CA LYS A 405 9.21 -4.39 -27.43
C LYS A 405 7.84 -5.02 -27.13
N ILE A 406 7.73 -5.70 -26.00
CA ILE A 406 6.49 -6.41 -25.62
C ILE A 406 5.36 -5.44 -25.31
N GLN A 407 5.68 -4.26 -24.80
CA GLN A 407 4.68 -3.26 -24.43
C GLN A 407 4.41 -2.20 -25.50
N ASN A 408 5.14 -2.28 -26.63
CA ASN A 408 5.10 -1.32 -27.72
C ASN A 408 5.47 0.12 -27.29
N PHE A 409 6.39 0.28 -26.34
CA PHE A 409 6.87 1.60 -25.92
C PHE A 409 7.90 2.16 -26.91
N THR A 410 7.96 3.48 -27.09
CA THR A 410 9.07 4.13 -27.79
C THR A 410 10.33 4.09 -26.93
N THR A 411 10.21 4.41 -25.64
CA THR A 411 11.30 4.28 -24.66
C THR A 411 10.74 3.92 -23.30
N LEU A 412 11.54 3.25 -22.48
CA LEU A 412 11.24 2.96 -21.08
C LEU A 412 12.44 3.33 -20.22
N ARG A 413 12.18 4.03 -19.12
CA ARG A 413 13.18 4.26 -18.09
C ARG A 413 12.50 4.29 -16.73
N TYR A 414 12.94 3.44 -15.83
CA TYR A 414 12.47 3.43 -14.45
C TYR A 414 13.17 4.50 -13.63
N HIS A 415 12.50 4.98 -12.59
CA HIS A 415 13.14 5.72 -11.52
C HIS A 415 14.20 4.85 -10.85
N ARG A 416 15.33 5.42 -10.42
CA ARG A 416 16.38 4.64 -9.77
C ARG A 416 16.16 4.56 -8.26
N LEU A 417 16.79 3.57 -7.62
CA LEU A 417 16.63 3.37 -6.18
C LEU A 417 17.28 4.48 -5.36
N ASP A 418 18.46 4.95 -5.77
CA ASP A 418 19.14 6.10 -5.17
C ASP A 418 18.27 7.37 -5.25
N ASP A 419 17.67 7.63 -6.41
CA ASP A 419 16.79 8.78 -6.60
C ASP A 419 15.49 8.65 -5.77
N LEU A 420 14.94 7.43 -5.62
CA LEU A 420 13.76 7.20 -4.77
C LEU A 420 14.06 7.46 -3.30
N GLU A 421 15.20 6.97 -2.81
CA GLU A 421 15.63 7.19 -1.42
C GLU A 421 15.87 8.68 -1.16
N GLU A 422 16.50 9.39 -2.10
CA GLU A 422 16.69 10.84 -2.03
C GLU A 422 15.35 11.60 -2.06
N SER A 423 14.41 11.19 -2.91
CA SER A 423 13.08 11.80 -3.02
C SER A 423 12.28 11.68 -1.71
N ILE A 424 12.42 10.54 -1.02
CA ILE A 424 11.80 10.33 0.30
C ILE A 424 12.56 11.13 1.37
N GLY A 425 13.89 11.21 1.29
CA GLY A 425 14.71 11.98 2.23
C GLY A 425 14.98 11.28 3.57
N LEU A 426 14.69 9.98 3.67
CA LEU A 426 15.08 9.16 4.82
C LEU A 426 16.38 8.39 4.53
N PRO A 427 17.20 8.11 5.56
CA PRO A 427 18.35 7.21 5.41
C PRO A 427 17.91 5.86 4.85
N SER A 428 18.66 5.32 3.87
CA SER A 428 18.38 4.01 3.24
C SER A 428 18.18 2.89 4.27
N CYS A 429 18.93 2.90 5.38
CA CYS A 429 18.79 1.91 6.44
C CYS A 429 17.41 1.90 7.12
N LYS A 430 16.67 3.02 7.07
CA LYS A 430 15.32 3.21 7.63
C LYS A 430 14.19 2.82 6.66
N LEU A 431 14.52 2.55 5.39
CA LEU A 431 13.55 2.27 4.33
C LEU A 431 13.50 0.78 4.02
N CYS A 432 12.30 0.28 3.77
CA CYS A 432 12.08 -1.01 3.12
C CYS A 432 12.09 -0.83 1.61
N THR A 433 13.10 -1.41 0.96
CA THR A 433 13.27 -1.42 -0.50
C THR A 433 13.19 -2.82 -1.09
N TYR A 434 12.74 -3.81 -0.30
CA TYR A 434 12.78 -5.24 -0.64
C TYR A 434 12.26 -5.57 -2.03
N CYS A 435 11.14 -4.97 -2.44
CA CYS A 435 10.53 -5.22 -3.75
C CYS A 435 11.45 -4.89 -4.94
N PHE A 436 12.45 -4.03 -4.74
CA PHE A 436 13.37 -3.56 -5.76
C PHE A 436 14.70 -4.32 -5.74
N ASN A 437 15.23 -4.64 -4.56
CA ASN A 437 16.60 -5.15 -4.40
C ASN A 437 16.74 -6.39 -3.50
N GLY A 438 15.63 -6.94 -2.99
CA GLY A 438 15.63 -8.13 -2.14
C GLY A 438 16.33 -7.98 -0.79
N LYS A 439 16.69 -6.75 -0.37
CA LYS A 439 17.33 -6.47 0.91
C LYS A 439 16.28 -6.28 2.01
N GLU A 440 16.52 -6.90 3.16
CA GLU A 440 15.59 -6.89 4.31
C GLU A 440 15.81 -5.69 5.24
#